data_AF-A0A6J1WH05-F1
#
_entry.id   AF-A0A6J1WH05-F1
#
_cell.length_a   1.000
_cell.length_b   1.000
_cell.length_c   1.000
_cell.angle_alpha   90.00
_cell.angle_beta   90.00
_cell.angle_gamma   90.00
#
_symmetry.space_group_name_H-M   'P 1'
#
loop_
_entity.id
_entity.type
_entity.pdbx_description
1 polymer ?
#
loop_
_entity_poly.entity_id
_entity_poly.type
_entity_poly.pdbx_seq_one_letter_code
_entity_poly.pdbx_strand_id
1 'polypeptide(L)'
;MFHSYGPRQGPMHGLPISTPYVTKDYLQQKRFLATSQGTTYVYDIPDMFRQTVERRWRDCIEEGSVDGPQPDNVMSSVELVIEPDGERRVVEVTRLPGQNTVGMVAWRLTLYTPECPDGRDIILIANDLTYYMGSFGPQEDMVYYKASQYARELRIPRVSLPNTINKYYLTYFFTIKYGSK
;
A
#
# COMPACT_ATOMS: atom_id res chain seq x y z
N MET A 1 30.14 17.30 0.44
CA MET A 1 29.20 16.46 1.22
C MET A 1 27.81 17.03 1.01
N PHE A 2 26.77 16.20 0.90
CA PHE A 2 25.39 16.64 0.76
C PHE A 2 24.86 17.16 2.10
N HIS A 3 24.13 18.28 2.05
CA HIS A 3 23.46 18.86 3.20
C HIS A 3 21.99 19.10 2.85
N SER A 4 21.10 18.66 3.74
CA SER A 4 19.66 18.83 3.59
C SER A 4 19.26 20.07 4.37
N TYR A 5 18.45 20.92 3.74
CA TYR A 5 17.89 22.09 4.39
C TYR A 5 16.41 21.81 4.69
N GLY A 6 16.03 21.91 5.96
CA GLY A 6 14.67 21.64 6.44
C GLY A 6 14.65 20.67 7.64
N PRO A 7 13.47 20.46 8.25
CA PRO A 7 13.33 19.61 9.45
C PRO A 7 13.50 18.12 9.17
N ARG A 8 13.48 17.69 7.90
CA ARG A 8 13.66 16.29 7.50
C ARG A 8 14.99 16.12 6.76
N GLN A 9 15.80 15.16 7.20
CA GLN A 9 17.02 14.77 6.51
C GLN A 9 16.67 13.84 5.35
N GLY A 10 17.19 14.14 4.16
CA GLY A 10 17.00 13.29 2.99
C GLY A 10 17.94 12.08 3.01
N PRO A 11 17.67 11.05 2.19
CA PRO A 11 18.46 9.81 2.16
C PRO A 11 19.93 10.01 1.74
N MET A 12 20.24 11.13 1.10
CA MET A 12 21.62 11.47 0.69
C MET A 12 22.32 12.39 1.71
N HIS A 13 21.67 12.80 2.80
CA HIS A 13 22.23 13.72 3.78
C HIS A 13 23.53 13.16 4.39
N GLY A 14 24.60 13.96 4.43
CA GLY A 14 25.88 13.55 5.01
C GLY A 14 26.74 12.67 4.10
N LEU A 15 26.27 12.27 2.92
CA LEU A 15 27.09 11.51 1.97
C LEU A 15 28.05 12.42 1.17
N PRO A 16 29.22 11.92 0.72
CA PRO A 16 30.11 12.64 -0.19
C PRO A 16 29.42 13.05 -1.49
N ILE A 17 29.87 14.16 -2.11
CA ILE A 17 29.37 14.58 -3.43
C ILE A 17 29.78 13.60 -4.55
N SER A 18 30.79 12.78 -4.29
CA SER A 18 31.28 11.73 -5.19
C SER A 18 30.53 10.41 -5.05
N THR A 19 29.51 10.32 -4.19
CA THR A 19 28.70 9.11 -4.07
C THR A 19 28.09 8.78 -5.42
N PRO A 20 28.43 7.62 -6.03
CA PRO A 20 27.93 7.27 -7.34
C PRO A 20 26.41 7.11 -7.29
N TYR A 21 25.75 7.49 -8.39
CA TYR A 21 24.33 7.22 -8.55
C TYR A 21 24.10 5.72 -8.46
N VAL A 22 23.17 5.31 -7.59
CA VAL A 22 22.77 3.92 -7.50
C VAL A 22 22.19 3.52 -8.86
N THR A 23 22.76 2.49 -9.48
CA THR A 23 22.25 1.93 -10.75
C THR A 23 20.80 1.51 -10.59
N LYS A 24 20.01 1.56 -11.67
CA LYS A 24 18.57 1.25 -11.66
C LYS A 24 18.25 0.10 -10.69
N ASP A 25 17.62 0.49 -9.59
CA ASP A 25 17.23 -0.43 -8.53
C ASP A 25 16.25 -1.46 -9.12
N TYR A 26 16.28 -2.70 -8.65
CA TYR A 26 15.39 -3.78 -9.09
C TYR A 26 13.92 -3.32 -9.08
N LEU A 27 13.55 -2.50 -8.08
CA LEU A 27 12.24 -1.88 -7.95
C LEU A 27 11.93 -0.85 -9.04
N GLN A 28 12.91 -0.08 -9.51
CA GLN A 28 12.70 0.88 -10.60
C GLN A 28 12.39 0.16 -11.92
N GLN A 29 13.01 -0.98 -12.18
CA GLN A 29 12.67 -1.80 -13.36
C GLN A 29 11.23 -2.32 -13.25
N LYS A 30 10.82 -2.81 -12.08
CA LYS A 30 9.44 -3.25 -11.82
C LYS A 30 8.41 -2.13 -11.98
N ARG A 31 8.71 -0.92 -11.46
CA ARG A 31 7.88 0.28 -11.67
C ARG A 31 7.78 0.68 -13.13
N PHE A 32 8.88 0.62 -13.87
CA PHE A 32 8.89 0.89 -15.30
C PHE A 32 8.01 -0.13 -16.06
N LEU A 33 8.14 -1.42 -15.75
CA LEU A 33 7.29 -2.46 -16.34
C LEU A 33 5.81 -2.24 -16.04
N ALA A 34 5.46 -1.93 -14.80
CA ALA A 34 4.08 -1.60 -14.42
C ALA A 34 3.55 -0.39 -15.20
N THR A 35 4.34 0.69 -15.26
CA THR A 35 3.98 1.93 -15.97
C THR A 35 3.81 1.69 -17.47
N SER A 36 4.68 0.87 -18.07
CA SER A 36 4.60 0.50 -19.49
C SER A 36 3.33 -0.30 -19.82
N GLN A 37 2.77 -1.00 -18.83
CA GLN A 37 1.50 -1.72 -18.92
C GLN A 37 0.29 -0.85 -18.52
N GLY A 38 0.49 0.45 -18.24
CA GLY A 38 -0.57 1.39 -17.88
C GLY A 38 -1.08 1.25 -16.44
N THR A 39 -0.32 0.62 -15.55
CA THR A 39 -0.69 0.46 -14.14
C THR A 39 0.37 0.99 -13.18
N THR A 40 -0.03 1.23 -11.94
CA THR A 40 0.91 1.48 -10.84
C THR A 40 1.50 0.17 -10.34
N TYR A 41 2.75 0.20 -9.88
CA TYR A 41 3.40 -0.95 -9.27
C TYR A 41 2.73 -1.33 -7.95
N VAL A 42 2.58 -2.63 -7.69
CA VAL A 42 1.73 -3.15 -6.61
C VAL A 42 2.16 -2.65 -5.22
N TYR A 43 3.46 -2.51 -4.96
CA TYR A 43 3.97 -2.04 -3.67
C TYR A 43 3.89 -0.52 -3.49
N ASP A 44 3.61 0.24 -4.55
CA ASP A 44 3.35 1.67 -4.42
C ASP A 44 1.87 1.93 -4.04
N ILE A 45 0.99 0.92 -4.11
CA ILE A 45 -0.44 1.04 -3.80
C ILE A 45 -0.71 1.46 -2.34
N PRO A 46 -0.09 0.85 -1.30
CA PRO A 46 -0.28 1.32 0.08
C PRO A 46 0.02 2.82 0.24
N ASP A 47 1.10 3.33 -0.37
CA ASP A 47 1.42 4.76 -0.32
C ASP A 47 0.37 5.62 -1.02
N MET A 48 -0.31 5.12 -2.05
CA MET A 48 -1.45 5.82 -2.65
C MET A 48 -2.65 5.89 -1.69
N PHE A 49 -2.91 4.85 -0.91
CA PHE A 49 -3.91 4.89 0.17
C PHE A 49 -3.55 5.93 1.22
N ARG A 50 -2.29 5.94 1.68
CA ARG A 50 -1.79 6.96 2.61
C ARG A 50 -2.09 8.38 2.11
N GLN A 51 -1.66 8.70 0.90
CA GLN A 51 -1.89 10.03 0.29
C GLN A 51 -3.38 10.40 0.19
N THR A 52 -4.24 9.41 -0.04
CA THR A 52 -5.70 9.62 -0.12
C THR A 52 -6.28 9.96 1.25
N VAL A 53 -5.83 9.27 2.31
CA VAL A 53 -6.23 9.57 3.69
C VAL A 53 -5.70 10.94 4.13
N GLU A 54 -4.45 11.28 3.82
CA GLU A 54 -3.89 12.62 4.10
C GLU A 54 -4.68 13.73 3.39
N ARG A 55 -5.09 13.50 2.13
CA ARG A 55 -5.96 14.44 1.43
C ARG A 55 -7.29 14.58 2.15
N ARG A 56 -7.92 13.48 2.54
CA ARG A 56 -9.21 13.50 3.25
C ARG A 56 -9.14 14.29 4.56
N TRP A 57 -8.05 14.16 5.31
CA TRP A 57 -7.80 14.99 6.50
C TRP A 57 -7.74 16.48 6.17
N ARG A 58 -6.98 16.87 5.13
CA ARG A 58 -6.91 18.28 4.71
C ARG A 58 -8.28 18.82 4.30
N ASP A 59 -9.03 18.07 3.50
CA ASP A 59 -10.36 18.48 3.04
C ASP A 59 -11.29 18.70 4.26
N CYS A 60 -11.30 17.78 5.24
CA CYS A 60 -12.08 17.93 6.47
C CYS A 60 -11.70 19.13 7.33
N ILE A 61 -10.40 19.44 7.42
CA ILE A 61 -9.89 20.58 8.20
C ILE A 61 -10.27 21.88 7.51
N GLU A 62 -10.15 21.96 6.18
CA GLU A 62 -10.57 23.12 5.38
C GLU A 62 -12.07 23.35 5.45
N GLU A 63 -12.88 22.28 5.46
CA GLU A 63 -14.33 22.33 5.66
C GLU A 63 -14.75 22.70 7.09
N GLY A 64 -13.82 22.70 8.06
CA GLY A 64 -14.12 22.93 9.47
C GLY A 64 -14.92 21.81 10.14
N SER A 65 -14.93 20.62 9.54
CA SER A 65 -15.66 19.44 10.06
C SER A 65 -14.93 18.76 11.23
N VAL A 66 -13.62 19.00 11.38
CA VAL A 66 -12.79 18.42 12.43
C VAL A 66 -11.87 19.48 13.04
N ASP A 67 -11.91 19.59 14.36
CA ASP A 67 -11.00 20.44 15.13
C ASP A 67 -9.74 19.66 15.51
N GLY A 68 -8.61 19.97 14.86
CA GLY A 68 -7.30 19.43 15.23
C GLY A 68 -6.33 19.29 14.06
N PRO A 69 -5.02 19.14 14.35
CA PRO A 69 -4.03 18.86 13.31
C PRO A 69 -4.20 17.44 12.76
N GLN A 70 -3.81 17.25 11.50
CA GLN A 70 -3.70 15.91 10.91
C GLN A 70 -2.75 15.04 11.76
N PRO A 71 -3.06 13.75 12.00
CA PRO A 71 -2.17 12.83 12.70
C PRO A 71 -0.80 12.69 12.01
N ASP A 72 0.27 12.56 12.81
CA ASP A 72 1.62 12.30 12.29
C ASP A 72 1.70 10.98 11.50
N ASN A 73 0.91 9.99 11.90
CA ASN A 73 0.75 8.74 11.18
C ASN A 73 -0.71 8.50 10.81
N VAL A 74 -1.04 8.72 9.53
CA VAL A 74 -2.40 8.51 9.01
C VAL A 74 -2.70 7.06 8.60
N MET A 75 -1.67 6.20 8.50
CA MET A 75 -1.84 4.82 8.06
C MET A 75 -0.65 3.94 8.46
N SER A 76 -0.91 2.69 8.87
CA SER A 76 0.10 1.62 8.88
C SER A 76 -0.27 0.52 7.88
N SER A 77 0.74 -0.14 7.34
CA SER A 77 0.58 -1.25 6.39
C SER A 77 1.49 -2.39 6.78
N VAL A 78 0.93 -3.61 6.88
CA VAL A 78 1.69 -4.83 7.14
C VAL A 78 1.35 -5.84 6.05
N GLU A 79 2.37 -6.45 5.46
CA GLU A 79 2.17 -7.44 4.40
C GLU A 79 1.70 -8.77 4.99
N LEU A 80 0.82 -9.45 4.27
CA LEU A 80 0.24 -10.74 4.64
C LEU A 80 0.82 -11.82 3.72
N VAL A 81 1.60 -12.73 4.29
CA VAL A 81 2.29 -13.82 3.56
C VAL A 81 1.74 -15.17 4.02
N ILE A 82 1.68 -16.14 3.13
CA ILE A 82 1.31 -17.52 3.48
C ILE A 82 2.57 -18.29 3.86
N GLU A 83 2.54 -18.99 5.00
CA GLU A 83 3.63 -19.88 5.38
C GLU A 83 3.74 -21.10 4.46
N PRO A 84 4.96 -21.53 4.09
CA PRO A 84 5.15 -22.71 3.23
C PRO A 84 4.68 -24.03 3.86
N ASP A 85 4.68 -24.13 5.20
CA ASP A 85 4.83 -25.41 5.90
C ASP A 85 3.51 -26.06 6.35
N GLY A 86 2.57 -26.18 5.42
CA GLY A 86 1.39 -27.07 5.57
C GLY A 86 0.25 -26.53 6.44
N GLU A 87 0.52 -25.70 7.44
CA GLU A 87 -0.51 -24.89 8.11
C GLU A 87 -0.69 -23.57 7.36
N ARG A 88 -1.60 -23.63 6.39
CA ARG A 88 -2.24 -22.57 5.60
C ARG A 88 -2.76 -21.37 6.44
N ARG A 89 -1.88 -20.70 7.19
CA ARG A 89 -2.12 -19.50 7.99
C ARG A 89 -1.48 -18.30 7.31
N VAL A 90 -2.09 -17.14 7.55
CA VAL A 90 -1.57 -15.86 7.08
C VAL A 90 -0.71 -15.28 8.19
N VAL A 91 0.52 -14.89 7.86
CA VAL A 91 1.44 -14.22 8.79
C VAL A 91 1.66 -12.77 8.37
N GLU A 92 1.71 -11.91 9.38
CA GLU A 92 2.04 -10.51 9.23
C GLU A 92 3.56 -10.34 9.14
N VAL A 93 4.05 -9.82 8.01
CA VAL A 93 5.47 -9.71 7.69
C VAL A 93 5.80 -8.28 7.31
N THR A 94 6.92 -7.78 7.84
CA THR A 94 7.55 -6.53 7.39
C THR A 94 8.81 -6.89 6.60
N ARG A 95 8.70 -6.88 5.27
CA ARG A 95 9.81 -7.20 4.34
C ARG A 95 10.00 -6.11 3.30
N LEU A 96 11.12 -6.16 2.58
CA LEU A 96 11.39 -5.18 1.53
C LEU A 96 10.41 -5.37 0.36
N PRO A 97 9.96 -4.27 -0.28
CA PRO A 97 9.14 -4.35 -1.47
C PRO A 97 9.74 -5.24 -2.56
N GLY A 98 8.90 -5.90 -3.35
CA GLY A 98 9.33 -6.74 -4.48
C GLY A 98 9.90 -8.10 -4.10
N GLN A 99 9.82 -8.52 -2.84
CA GLN A 99 10.19 -9.86 -2.38
C GLN A 99 9.03 -10.88 -2.47
N ASN A 100 7.97 -10.57 -3.21
CA ASN A 100 6.89 -11.52 -3.46
C ASN A 100 7.36 -12.66 -4.35
N THR A 101 6.99 -13.87 -3.96
CA THR A 101 7.27 -15.12 -4.69
C THR A 101 6.08 -15.56 -5.56
N VAL A 102 4.99 -14.80 -5.53
CA VAL A 102 3.71 -15.08 -6.21
C VAL A 102 3.14 -13.79 -6.77
N GLY A 103 2.28 -13.91 -7.78
CA GLY A 103 1.65 -12.77 -8.46
C GLY A 103 0.55 -12.07 -7.66
N MET A 104 0.29 -12.48 -6.42
CA MET A 104 -0.76 -11.90 -5.57
C MET A 104 -0.15 -11.42 -4.27
N VAL A 105 -0.47 -10.18 -3.87
CA VAL A 105 0.02 -9.59 -2.62
C VAL A 105 -1.16 -9.12 -1.78
N ALA A 106 -1.07 -9.29 -0.47
CA ALA A 106 -2.09 -8.84 0.46
C ALA A 106 -1.46 -8.03 1.59
N TRP A 107 -2.21 -7.07 2.12
CA TRP A 107 -1.83 -6.23 3.25
C TRP A 107 -2.97 -6.10 4.23
N ARG A 108 -2.64 -5.98 5.51
CA ARG A 108 -3.49 -5.36 6.50
C ARG A 108 -3.12 -3.87 6.56
N LEU A 109 -4.08 -3.01 6.25
CA LEU A 109 -3.94 -1.57 6.39
C LEU A 109 -4.75 -1.10 7.59
N THR A 110 -4.12 -0.35 8.48
CA THR A 110 -4.81 0.39 9.54
C THR A 110 -4.88 1.83 9.11
N LEU A 111 -6.09 2.34 8.90
CA LEU A 111 -6.36 3.67 8.36
C LEU A 111 -6.92 4.56 9.47
N TYR A 112 -6.25 5.67 9.76
CA TYR A 112 -6.74 6.67 10.70
C TYR A 112 -7.45 7.77 9.90
N THR A 113 -8.78 7.70 9.82
CA THR A 113 -9.57 8.67 9.05
C THR A 113 -10.24 9.69 9.97
N PRO A 114 -10.64 10.87 9.46
CA PRO A 114 -11.33 11.88 10.28
C PRO A 114 -12.60 11.35 10.96
N GLU A 115 -13.32 10.44 10.30
CA GLU A 115 -14.55 9.83 10.82
C GLU A 115 -14.29 8.72 11.85
N CYS A 116 -13.07 8.18 11.88
CA CYS A 116 -12.65 7.12 12.79
C CYS A 116 -11.19 7.34 13.22
N PRO A 117 -10.94 8.28 14.15
CA PRO A 117 -9.59 8.60 14.60
C PRO A 117 -8.88 7.45 15.33
N ASP A 118 -9.65 6.53 15.93
CA ASP A 118 -9.12 5.33 16.60
C ASP A 118 -8.49 4.32 15.63
N GLY A 119 -8.72 4.51 14.32
CA GLY A 119 -8.21 3.65 13.27
C GLY A 119 -9.20 2.56 12.87
N ARG A 120 -9.20 2.25 11.58
CA ARG A 120 -9.97 1.14 10.99
C ARG A 120 -9.04 0.23 10.21
N ASP A 121 -9.10 -1.06 10.52
CA ASP A 121 -8.40 -2.08 9.76
C ASP A 121 -9.18 -2.49 8.50
N ILE A 122 -8.45 -2.64 7.40
CA ILE A 122 -8.95 -3.26 6.16
C ILE A 122 -7.91 -4.26 5.64
N ILE A 123 -8.38 -5.29 4.95
CA ILE A 123 -7.52 -6.19 4.18
C ILE A 123 -7.51 -5.75 2.72
N LEU A 124 -6.34 -5.38 2.22
CA LEU A 124 -6.11 -5.05 0.82
C LEU A 124 -5.50 -6.25 0.11
N ILE A 125 -6.03 -6.63 -1.04
CA ILE A 125 -5.47 -7.69 -1.89
C ILE A 125 -5.29 -7.11 -3.30
N ALA A 126 -4.10 -7.24 -3.89
CA ALA A 126 -3.80 -6.72 -5.22
C ALA A 126 -2.93 -7.66 -6.04
N ASN A 127 -3.16 -7.64 -7.36
CA ASN A 127 -2.40 -8.42 -8.33
C ASN A 127 -1.08 -7.69 -8.71
N ASP A 128 0.03 -8.42 -8.71
CA ASP A 128 1.31 -7.95 -9.22
C ASP A 128 1.45 -8.30 -10.71
N LEU A 129 1.04 -7.35 -11.56
CA LEU A 129 1.17 -7.43 -13.02
C LEU A 129 2.62 -7.56 -13.52
N THR A 130 3.62 -7.28 -12.66
CA THR A 130 5.03 -7.43 -13.01
C THR A 130 5.55 -8.85 -12.81
N TYR A 131 4.74 -9.75 -12.25
CA TYR A 131 5.04 -11.15 -12.02
C TYR A 131 4.17 -12.02 -12.94
N TYR A 132 4.77 -12.65 -13.95
CA TYR A 132 4.06 -13.43 -14.98
C TYR A 132 2.78 -12.75 -15.51
N MET A 133 2.85 -11.44 -15.79
CA MET A 133 1.73 -10.61 -16.27
C MET A 133 0.48 -10.63 -15.36
N GLY A 134 0.65 -10.89 -14.06
CA GLY A 134 -0.46 -11.02 -13.12
C GLY A 134 -1.35 -12.23 -13.40
N SER A 135 -0.77 -13.30 -13.96
CA SER A 135 -1.48 -14.56 -14.19
C SER A 135 -1.92 -15.19 -12.86
N PHE A 136 -3.10 -15.80 -12.90
CA PHE A 136 -3.74 -16.33 -11.69
C PHE A 136 -3.51 -17.84 -11.59
N GLY A 137 -2.49 -18.23 -10.84
CA GLY A 137 -2.15 -19.63 -10.56
C GLY A 137 -2.73 -20.14 -9.23
N PRO A 138 -2.52 -21.44 -8.91
CA PRO A 138 -2.98 -22.03 -7.66
C PRO A 138 -2.39 -21.37 -6.40
N GLN A 139 -1.19 -20.80 -6.50
CA GLN A 139 -0.54 -20.13 -5.37
C GLN A 139 -1.17 -18.75 -5.14
N GLU A 140 -1.44 -18.00 -6.20
CA GLU A 140 -2.14 -16.71 -6.16
C GLU A 140 -3.57 -16.86 -5.60
N ASP A 141 -4.28 -17.89 -6.04
CA ASP A 141 -5.62 -18.22 -5.51
C ASP A 141 -5.57 -18.51 -4.01
N MET A 142 -4.52 -19.19 -3.54
CA MET A 142 -4.33 -19.48 -2.12
C MET A 142 -4.16 -18.20 -1.30
N VAL A 143 -3.35 -17.24 -1.79
CA VAL A 143 -3.19 -15.92 -1.15
C VAL A 143 -4.53 -15.22 -1.05
N TYR A 144 -5.28 -15.18 -2.15
CA TYR A 144 -6.59 -14.55 -2.19
C TYR A 144 -7.57 -15.20 -1.20
N TYR A 145 -7.66 -16.53 -1.21
CA TYR A 145 -8.54 -17.30 -0.34
C TYR A 145 -8.21 -17.07 1.13
N LYS A 146 -6.92 -17.12 1.48
CA LYS A 146 -6.47 -16.99 2.87
C LYS A 146 -6.55 -15.60 3.43
N ALA A 147 -6.16 -14.58 2.66
CA ALA A 147 -6.41 -13.18 3.05
C ALA A 147 -7.91 -12.91 3.22
N SER A 148 -8.76 -13.51 2.37
CA SER A 148 -10.21 -13.41 2.51
C SER A 148 -10.77 -14.17 3.71
N GLN A 149 -10.14 -15.27 4.12
CA GLN A 149 -10.48 -15.99 5.36
C GLN A 149 -10.11 -15.14 6.58
N TYR A 150 -8.88 -14.60 6.60
CA TYR A 150 -8.38 -13.71 7.64
C TYR A 150 -9.28 -12.48 7.86
N ALA A 151 -9.70 -11.83 6.76
CA ALA A 151 -10.65 -10.70 6.83
C ALA A 151 -12.00 -11.09 7.48
N ARG A 152 -12.52 -12.29 7.18
CA ARG A 152 -13.79 -12.78 7.73
C ARG A 152 -13.68 -13.13 9.21
N GLU A 153 -12.56 -13.72 9.63
CA GLU A 153 -12.30 -14.06 11.03
C GLU A 153 -12.23 -12.79 11.89
N LEU A 154 -11.55 -11.75 11.41
CA LEU A 154 -11.45 -10.45 12.07
C LEU A 154 -12.68 -9.55 11.88
N ARG A 155 -13.63 -9.94 11.02
CA ARG A 155 -14.82 -9.16 10.64
C ARG A 155 -14.50 -7.76 10.10
N ILE A 156 -13.41 -7.64 9.36
CA ILE A 156 -12.94 -6.38 8.78
C ILE A 156 -13.21 -6.32 7.26
N PRO A 157 -13.38 -5.12 6.67
CA PRO A 157 -13.60 -4.98 5.25
C PRO A 157 -12.42 -5.51 4.43
N ARG A 158 -12.74 -6.23 3.34
CA ARG A 158 -11.77 -6.69 2.34
C ARG A 158 -11.93 -5.90 1.05
N VAL A 159 -10.85 -5.26 0.60
CA VAL A 159 -10.76 -4.55 -0.67
C VAL A 159 -9.85 -5.36 -1.60
N SER A 160 -10.37 -5.69 -2.78
CA SER A 160 -9.61 -6.40 -3.82
C SER A 160 -9.40 -5.48 -5.01
N LEU A 161 -8.18 -5.46 -5.53
CA LEU A 161 -7.76 -4.66 -6.66
C LEU A 161 -7.36 -5.62 -7.79
N PRO A 162 -8.33 -6.00 -8.65
CA PRO A 162 -8.15 -7.09 -9.59
C PRO A 162 -7.17 -6.75 -10.71
N ASN A 163 -7.18 -5.52 -11.22
CA ASN A 163 -6.23 -4.95 -12.18
C ASN A 163 -6.41 -3.43 -12.23
N THR A 164 -5.35 -2.73 -12.64
CA THR A 164 -5.36 -1.29 -13.00
C THR A 164 -5.75 -0.35 -11.87
N ILE A 165 -4.75 0.26 -11.25
CA ILE A 165 -4.95 1.45 -10.43
C ILE A 165 -4.19 2.59 -11.05
N ASN A 166 -4.95 3.52 -11.60
CA ASN A 166 -4.51 4.89 -11.77
C ASN A 166 -5.01 5.70 -10.56
N LYS A 167 -4.30 6.75 -10.16
CA LYS A 167 -4.60 7.58 -8.96
C LYS A 167 -6.06 8.04 -8.87
N TYR A 168 -6.70 8.20 -10.03
CA TYR A 168 -8.10 8.58 -10.18
C TYR A 168 -9.10 7.51 -9.66
N TYR A 169 -8.81 6.22 -9.83
CA TYR A 169 -9.70 5.13 -9.39
C TYR A 169 -9.76 5.00 -7.86
N LEU A 170 -8.62 5.20 -7.18
CA LEU A 170 -8.56 5.13 -5.72
C LEU A 170 -9.36 6.25 -5.05
N THR A 171 -9.27 7.47 -5.59
CA THR A 171 -10.05 8.62 -5.09
C THR A 171 -11.56 8.31 -5.22
N TYR A 172 -11.98 7.83 -6.39
CA TYR A 172 -13.38 7.43 -6.64
C TYR A 172 -13.87 6.32 -5.71
N PHE A 173 -13.06 5.28 -5.49
CA PHE A 173 -13.42 4.17 -4.61
C PHE A 173 -13.55 4.60 -3.15
N PHE A 174 -12.65 5.47 -2.68
CA PHE A 174 -12.69 5.98 -1.31
C PHE A 174 -13.92 6.87 -1.08
N THR A 175 -14.21 7.79 -2.01
CA THR A 175 -15.38 8.67 -1.92
C THR A 175 -16.69 7.88 -1.97
N ILE A 176 -16.82 6.87 -2.84
CA ILE A 176 -18.09 6.12 -2.99
C ILE A 176 -18.32 5.12 -1.85
N LYS A 177 -17.29 4.41 -1.38
CA LYS A 177 -17.46 3.36 -0.35
C LYS A 177 -17.29 3.85 1.08
N TYR A 178 -16.55 4.94 1.30
CA TYR A 178 -16.20 5.41 2.64
C TYR A 178 -16.52 6.89 2.87
N GLY A 179 -16.97 7.63 1.84
CA GLY A 179 -17.34 9.05 1.93
C GLY A 179 -18.82 9.35 2.09
N SER A 180 -19.68 8.37 2.42
CA SER A 180 -21.12 8.63 2.60
C SER A 180 -21.50 8.72 4.09
N LYS A 181 -21.77 9.93 4.54
CA LYS A 181 -22.94 10.26 5.38
C LYS A 181 -23.80 11.23 4.60
#